data_AF-A0A7S3JB21-F1
#
_entry.id   AF-A0A7S3JB21-F1
#
_cell.length_a   1.000
_cell.length_b   1.000
_cell.length_c   1.000
_cell.angle_alpha   90.00
_cell.angle_beta   90.00
_cell.angle_gamma   90.00
#
_symmetry.space_group_name_H-M   'P 1'
#
loop_
_entity.id
_entity.type
_entity.pdbx_description
1 polymer ?
#
loop_
_entity_poly.entity_id
_entity_poly.type
_entity_poly.pdbx_seq_one_letter_code
_entity_poly.pdbx_strand_id
1 'polypeptide(L)'
;MHGTGHGVGHFLNVHEGPYLKPWRHGMVHTNEPGFYKEGAFGIRIENMLICLNDEKFEGFLRFENITKFPYWKRLIDPKFLNHEDVDYINEYHQNVRDA
;
A
#
# COMPACT_ATOMS: atom_id res chain seq x y z
N MET A 1 -18.59 0.81 -4.49
CA MET A 1 -17.57 -0.18 -4.91
C MET A 1 -16.51 0.55 -5.71
N HIS A 2 -15.22 0.28 -5.50
CA HIS A 2 -14.10 0.95 -6.19
C HIS A 2 -12.96 -0.03 -6.49
N GLY A 3 -11.97 0.36 -7.30
CA GLY A 3 -10.77 -0.43 -7.57
C GLY A 3 -9.78 -0.41 -6.40
N THR A 4 -8.86 -1.36 -6.33
CA THR A 4 -7.85 -1.45 -5.24
C THR A 4 -6.73 -0.42 -5.37
N GLY A 5 -6.61 0.25 -6.52
CA GLY A 5 -5.65 1.33 -6.72
C GLY A 5 -5.56 1.82 -8.16
N HIS A 6 -4.76 2.87 -8.37
CA HIS A 6 -4.50 3.51 -9.65
C HIS A 6 -3.05 3.98 -9.76
N GLY A 7 -2.59 4.26 -10.99
CA GLY A 7 -1.26 4.82 -11.22
C GLY A 7 -1.20 6.28 -10.74
N VAL A 8 -0.01 6.75 -10.41
CA VAL A 8 0.22 8.15 -9.99
C VAL A 8 1.38 8.73 -10.79
N GLY A 9 1.13 9.83 -11.50
CA GLY A 9 2.14 10.51 -12.30
C GLY A 9 3.06 11.40 -11.45
N HIS A 10 4.34 11.44 -11.80
CA HIS A 10 5.31 12.30 -11.11
C HIS A 10 5.10 13.78 -11.49
N PHE A 11 4.57 14.58 -10.57
CA PHE A 11 4.14 15.97 -10.81
C PHE A 11 3.12 16.11 -11.95
N LEU A 12 2.28 15.08 -12.13
CA LEU A 12 1.21 15.01 -13.12
C LEU A 12 -0.11 14.61 -12.44
N ASN A 13 -0.95 13.82 -13.12
CA ASN A 13 -2.26 13.43 -12.61
C ASN A 13 -2.14 12.46 -11.43
N VAL A 14 -2.98 12.66 -10.41
CA VAL A 14 -3.13 11.72 -9.29
C VAL A 14 -3.68 10.37 -9.76
N HIS A 15 -4.51 10.37 -10.81
CA HIS A 15 -5.00 9.17 -11.50
C HIS A 15 -4.32 9.10 -12.88
N GLU A 16 -3.27 8.30 -12.98
CA GLU A 16 -2.54 8.07 -14.23
C GLU A 16 -2.81 6.66 -14.77
N GLY A 17 -3.16 6.60 -16.05
CA GLY A 17 -3.28 5.34 -16.79
C GLY A 17 -1.97 4.99 -17.52
N PRO A 18 -1.81 3.74 -17.98
CA PRO A 18 -2.78 2.65 -17.92
C PRO A 18 -2.88 2.01 -16.53
N TYR A 19 -4.11 1.67 -16.13
CA TYR A 19 -4.44 1.22 -14.77
C TYR A 19 -4.02 -0.22 -14.43
N LEU A 20 -3.53 -1.00 -15.40
CA LEU A 20 -3.32 -2.45 -15.26
C LEU A 20 -2.12 -2.98 -16.05
N LYS A 21 -1.71 -4.18 -15.62
CA LYS A 21 -0.63 -5.07 -16.08
C LYS A 21 -0.26 -4.99 -17.58
N PRO A 22 1.00 -5.35 -17.91
CA PRO A 22 2.02 -5.91 -17.01
C PRO A 22 2.68 -4.85 -16.12
N TRP A 23 2.89 -5.20 -14.85
CA TRP A 23 3.71 -4.39 -13.94
C TRP A 23 5.14 -4.30 -14.46
N ARG A 24 5.77 -3.14 -14.27
CA ARG A 24 7.15 -2.89 -14.65
C ARG A 24 7.87 -2.16 -13.54
N HIS A 25 9.17 -2.41 -13.43
CA HIS A 25 10.08 -1.63 -12.59
C HIS A 25 9.86 -0.12 -12.82
N GLY A 26 9.79 0.63 -11.73
CA GLY A 26 9.61 2.09 -11.72
C GLY A 26 8.16 2.58 -11.73
N MET A 27 7.16 1.69 -11.93
CA MET A 27 5.76 2.09 -11.84
C MET A 27 5.37 2.47 -10.41
N VAL A 28 4.64 3.59 -10.26
CA VAL A 28 4.08 4.05 -8.97
C VAL A 28 2.56 3.89 -8.98
N HIS A 29 2.02 3.27 -7.94
CA HIS A 29 0.59 2.93 -7.83
C HIS A 29 0.07 3.09 -6.40
N THR A 30 -1.23 3.31 -6.22
CA THR A 30 -1.87 3.25 -4.90
C THR A 30 -2.25 1.82 -4.52
N ASN A 31 -2.25 1.50 -3.23
CA ASN A 31 -2.86 0.30 -2.67
C ASN A 31 -3.83 0.74 -1.58
N GLU A 32 -5.11 0.71 -1.92
CA GLU A 32 -6.16 1.43 -1.19
C GLU A 32 -7.43 0.60 -0.91
N PRO A 33 -7.34 -0.62 -0.35
CA PRO A 33 -8.54 -1.38 0.01
C PRO A 33 -9.42 -0.59 1.01
N GLY A 34 -10.73 -0.71 0.83
CA GLY A 34 -11.71 -0.04 1.68
C GLY A 34 -12.99 -0.85 1.89
N PHE A 35 -13.66 -0.57 3.00
CA PHE A 35 -14.95 -1.12 3.38
C PHE A 35 -15.89 0.00 3.83
N TYR A 36 -17.14 -0.06 3.41
CA TYR A 36 -18.14 0.96 3.70
C TYR A 36 -19.45 0.31 4.11
N LYS A 37 -19.93 0.66 5.30
CA LYS A 37 -21.23 0.24 5.83
C LYS A 37 -22.18 1.43 5.81
N GLU A 38 -23.17 1.35 4.94
CA GLU A 38 -24.20 2.38 4.77
C GLU A 38 -24.88 2.74 6.11
N GLY A 39 -25.12 4.03 6.32
CA GLY A 39 -25.72 4.55 7.56
C GLY A 39 -24.86 4.42 8.82
N ALA A 40 -23.59 3.97 8.69
CA ALA A 40 -22.69 3.77 9.82
C ALA A 40 -21.31 4.40 9.57
N PHE A 41 -20.35 3.64 9.03
CA PHE A 41 -18.96 4.07 8.91
C PHE A 41 -18.31 3.56 7.63
N GLY A 42 -17.16 4.14 7.28
CA GLY A 42 -16.28 3.67 6.22
C GLY A 42 -14.82 3.72 6.65
N ILE A 43 -14.02 2.80 6.12
CA ILE A 43 -12.58 2.72 6.36
C ILE A 43 -11.90 2.48 5.01
N ARG A 44 -10.85 3.24 4.73
CA ARG A 44 -9.90 2.97 3.64
C ARG A 44 -8.49 3.20 4.18
N ILE A 45 -7.57 2.31 3.82
CA ILE A 45 -6.15 2.44 4.15
C ILE A 45 -5.41 2.48 2.82
N GLU A 46 -4.68 3.56 2.57
CA GLU A 46 -4.11 3.87 1.27
C GLU A 46 -2.63 4.25 1.38
N ASN A 47 -1.78 3.52 0.64
CA ASN A 47 -0.37 3.86 0.46
C ASN A 47 -0.04 3.97 -1.03
N MET A 48 0.91 4.86 -1.36
CA MET A 48 1.62 4.81 -2.64
C MET A 48 2.76 3.81 -2.55
N LEU A 49 2.89 2.96 -3.56
CA LEU A 49 3.88 1.93 -3.72
C LEU A 49 4.70 2.15 -4.99
N ILE A 50 6.00 1.84 -4.96
CA ILE A 50 6.83 1.71 -6.15
C ILE A 50 7.09 0.24 -6.46
N CYS A 51 6.94 -0.14 -7.73
CA CYS A 51 7.28 -1.46 -8.23
C CYS A 51 8.76 -1.51 -8.58
N LEU A 52 9.49 -2.46 -8.00
CA LEU A 52 10.93 -2.65 -8.16
C LEU A 52 11.24 -4.08 -8.58
N ASN A 53 12.44 -4.29 -9.13
CA ASN A 53 12.91 -5.66 -9.34
C ASN A 53 13.24 -6.24 -7.97
N ASP A 54 12.89 -7.51 -7.75
CA ASP A 54 13.28 -8.18 -6.52
C ASP A 54 14.78 -8.49 -6.54
N GLU A 55 15.48 -8.09 -5.48
CA GLU A 55 16.94 -8.26 -5.37
C GLU A 55 17.33 -9.68 -4.94
N LYS A 56 16.40 -10.43 -4.32
CA LYS A 56 16.61 -11.79 -3.83
C LYS A 56 16.12 -12.84 -4.82
N PHE A 57 15.09 -12.51 -5.60
CA PHE A 57 14.44 -13.43 -6.53
C PHE A 57 14.51 -12.91 -7.97
N GLU A 58 15.54 -13.36 -8.70
CA GLU A 58 15.74 -12.97 -10.10
C GLU A 58 14.50 -13.25 -10.96
N GLY A 59 14.08 -12.25 -11.74
CA GLY A 59 12.88 -12.32 -12.58
C GLY A 59 11.56 -11.99 -11.86
N PHE A 60 11.58 -11.74 -10.55
CA PHE A 60 10.41 -11.31 -9.78
C PHE A 60 10.40 -9.79 -9.54
N LEU A 61 9.22 -9.27 -9.24
CA LEU A 61 8.99 -7.88 -8.85
C LEU A 61 8.56 -7.81 -7.38
N ARG A 62 8.94 -6.73 -6.71
CA ARG A 62 8.50 -6.40 -5.34
C ARG A 62 7.90 -5.00 -5.29
N PHE A 63 7.09 -4.75 -4.27
CA PHE A 63 6.58 -3.41 -3.97
C PHE A 63 7.28 -2.83 -2.75
N GLU A 64 7.48 -1.52 -2.75
CA GLU A 64 8.00 -0.78 -1.62
C GLU A 64 7.11 0.43 -1.30
N ASN A 65 6.86 0.68 -0.01
CA ASN A 65 6.03 1.79 0.45
C ASN A 65 6.75 3.13 0.31
N ILE A 66 6.19 4.04 -0.48
CA ILE A 66 6.59 5.45 -0.55
C ILE A 66 5.91 6.26 0.56
N THR A 67 4.62 6.01 0.81
CA THR A 67 3.90 6.69 1.89
C THR A 67 4.53 6.38 3.25
N LYS A 68 4.82 7.42 4.05
CA LYS A 68 5.37 7.29 5.41
C LYS A 68 4.41 7.89 6.43
N PHE A 69 3.43 7.09 6.86
CA PHE A 69 2.53 7.47 7.95
C PHE A 69 2.05 6.22 8.70
N PRO A 70 2.06 6.20 10.05
CA PRO A 70 1.77 4.98 10.78
C PRO A 70 0.28 4.63 10.74
N TYR A 71 -0.02 3.33 10.72
CA TYR A 71 -1.38 2.84 10.98
C TYR A 71 -1.85 3.16 12.40
N TRP A 72 -3.14 3.44 12.55
CA TRP A 72 -3.72 3.74 13.85
C TRP A 72 -3.98 2.48 14.67
N LYS A 73 -3.07 2.15 15.59
CA LYS A 73 -3.12 0.92 16.41
C LYS A 73 -4.44 0.67 17.15
N ARG A 74 -5.18 1.72 17.50
CA ARG A 74 -6.48 1.59 18.21
C ARG A 74 -7.59 0.97 17.34
N LEU A 75 -7.43 0.96 16.02
CA LEU A 75 -8.38 0.39 15.07
C LEU A 75 -7.96 -0.99 14.55
N ILE A 76 -6.89 -1.56 15.11
CA ILE A 76 -6.38 -2.88 14.74
C ILE A 76 -6.83 -3.87 15.81
N ASP A 77 -7.55 -4.92 15.40
CA ASP A 77 -7.92 -6.03 16.28
C ASP A 77 -6.87 -7.16 16.11
N PRO A 78 -5.97 -7.37 17.08
CA PRO A 78 -4.84 -8.28 16.94
C PRO A 78 -5.23 -9.75 16.70
N LYS A 79 -6.48 -10.13 17.00
CA LYS A 79 -6.94 -11.51 16.77
C LYS A 79 -7.01 -11.88 15.30
N PHE A 80 -7.05 -10.90 14.40
CA PHE A 80 -7.06 -11.10 12.95
C PHE A 80 -5.66 -11.01 12.33
N LEU A 81 -4.63 -10.79 13.13
CA LEU A 81 -3.24 -10.69 12.66
C LEU A 81 -2.48 -11.97 13.02
N ASN A 82 -1.70 -12.47 12.06
CA ASN A 82 -0.68 -13.45 12.34
C ASN A 82 0.65 -12.76 12.75
N HIS A 83 1.68 -13.55 13.06
CA HIS A 83 2.97 -13.00 13.46
C HIS A 83 3.63 -12.14 12.36
N GLU A 84 3.54 -12.55 11.10
CA GLU A 84 4.10 -11.82 9.97
C GLU A 84 3.41 -10.46 9.77
N ASP A 85 2.08 -10.38 9.96
CA ASP A 85 1.33 -9.13 9.89
C ASP A 85 1.77 -8.15 10.99
N VAL A 86 1.98 -8.65 12.21
CA VAL A 86 2.45 -7.84 13.35
C VAL A 86 3.86 -7.34 13.10
N ASP A 87 4.74 -8.20 12.62
CA ASP A 87 6.13 -7.85 12.29
C ASP A 87 6.17 -6.81 11.17
N TYR A 88 5.37 -6.99 10.11
CA TYR A 88 5.24 -6.00 9.03
C TYR A 88 4.77 -4.63 9.55
N ILE A 89 3.75 -4.58 10.40
CA ILE A 89 3.24 -3.32 10.96
C ILE A 89 4.32 -2.63 11.80
N ASN A 90 5.04 -3.40 12.63
CA ASN A 90 6.10 -2.86 13.48
C ASN A 90 7.28 -2.35 12.65
N GLU A 91 7.73 -3.11 11.66
CA GLU A 91 8.79 -2.70 10.74
C GLU A 91 8.38 -1.44 9.96
N TYR A 92 7.15 -1.39 9.44
CA TYR A 92 6.63 -0.21 8.77
C TYR A 92 6.59 1.01 9.72
N HIS A 93 6.12 0.85 10.96
CA HIS A 93 6.11 1.95 11.94
C HIS A 93 7.52 2.41 12.33
N GLN A 94 8.49 1.50 12.37
CA GLN A 94 9.90 1.83 12.60
C GLN A 94 10.47 2.62 11.41
N ASN A 95 10.24 2.14 10.18
CA ASN A 95 10.63 2.85 8.95
C ASN A 95 10.00 4.25 8.84
N VAL A 96 8.78 4.46 9.35
CA VAL A 96 8.16 5.79 9.42
C VAL A 96 8.81 6.68 10.49
N ARG A 97 9.28 6.10 11.60
CA ARG A 97 9.96 6.83 12.67
C ARG A 97 11.36 7.30 12.26
N ASP A 98 12.05 6.50 11.44
CA ASP A 98 13.45 6.72 11.05
C ASP A 98 13.60 7.59 9.79
N ALA A 99 12.50 7.85 9.07
CA ALA A 99 12.45 8.71 7.88
C ALA A 99 12.39 10.20 8.24
#